data_AF-A0A173H027-F1
#
_entry.id   AF-A0A173H027-F1
#
_cell.length_a   1.000
_cell.length_b   1.000
_cell.length_c   1.000
_cell.angle_alpha   90.00
_cell.angle_beta   90.00
_cell.angle_gamma   90.00
#
_symmetry.space_group_name_H-M   'P 1'
#
loop_
_entity.id
_entity.type
_entity.pdbx_description
1 polymer ?
#
loop_
_entity_poly.entity_id
_entity_poly.type
_entity_poly.pdbx_seq_one_letter_code
_entity_poly.pdbx_strand_id
1 'polypeptide(L)'
;MTVCERAVAAFFRTHRFTARAEVCERLHVTIGQRVENGELSLCHRLEKRAAGHVLTITDFRLDAEARASEHAVRRFCQLIRSLLRTVPHLSYVRGMILPGVSDAKRRDMRLRLGAVLEREGAFWREEDGDRWLVFCRDSHGVPTRHMALRGTSASPASSARAAASSPAHGSMPSPRHHT
;
A
#
# COMPACT_ATOMS: atom_id res chain seq x y z
N MET A 1 0.88 30.24 4.62
CA MET A 1 -0.07 29.12 4.50
C MET A 1 -0.35 28.87 3.02
N THR A 2 -0.04 27.68 2.51
CA THR A 2 -0.17 27.34 1.08
C THR A 2 -1.64 27.20 0.65
N VAL A 3 -1.92 27.21 -0.65
CA VAL A 3 -3.28 26.97 -1.19
C VAL A 3 -3.80 25.60 -0.74
N CYS A 4 -2.95 24.58 -0.76
CA CYS A 4 -3.31 23.23 -0.33
C CYS A 4 -3.64 23.18 1.17
N GLU A 5 -2.83 23.81 2.03
CA GLU A 5 -3.11 23.91 3.47
C GLU A 5 -4.48 24.54 3.76
N ARG A 6 -4.79 25.66 3.09
CA ARG A 6 -6.09 26.32 3.24
C ARG A 6 -7.25 25.44 2.79
N ALA A 7 -7.08 24.70 1.70
CA ALA A 7 -8.11 23.80 1.18
C ALA A 7 -8.35 22.60 2.11
N VAL A 8 -7.29 22.01 2.67
CA VAL A 8 -7.39 20.93 3.68
C VAL A 8 -8.07 21.45 4.95
N ALA A 9 -7.69 22.63 5.44
CA ALA A 9 -8.32 23.24 6.61
C ALA A 9 -9.80 23.59 6.35
N ALA A 10 -10.14 24.08 5.16
CA ALA A 10 -11.52 24.33 4.77
C ALA A 10 -12.34 23.04 4.70
N PHE A 11 -11.78 21.97 4.12
CA PHE A 11 -12.42 20.66 4.08
C PHE A 11 -12.81 20.16 5.47
N PHE A 12 -11.87 20.17 6.42
CA PHE A 12 -12.14 19.70 7.78
C PHE A 12 -13.20 20.55 8.49
N ARG A 13 -13.16 21.88 8.33
CA ARG A 13 -14.20 22.77 8.85
C ARG A 13 -15.59 22.46 8.29
N THR A 14 -15.71 22.23 6.98
CA THR A 14 -16.98 21.85 6.34
C THR A 14 -17.53 20.52 6.87
N HIS A 15 -16.65 19.59 7.24
CA HIS A 15 -17.01 18.30 7.84
C HIS A 15 -17.15 18.37 9.37
N ARG A 16 -17.30 19.58 9.94
CA ARG A 16 -17.49 19.85 11.37
C ARG A 16 -16.36 19.36 12.27
N PHE A 17 -15.15 19.25 11.71
CA PHE A 17 -13.98 19.03 12.54
C PHE A 17 -13.48 20.35 13.12
N THR A 18 -13.12 20.28 14.40
CA THR A 18 -12.35 21.31 15.09
C THR A 18 -10.87 20.98 14.98
N ALA A 19 -10.04 21.97 14.65
CA ALA A 19 -8.61 21.77 14.43
C ALA A 19 -7.80 22.38 15.58
N ARG A 20 -6.79 21.66 16.05
CA ARG A 20 -5.81 22.12 17.03
C ARG A 20 -4.40 21.69 16.65
N ALA A 21 -3.40 22.49 17.00
CA ALA A 21 -2.02 22.07 16.86
C ALA A 21 -1.73 20.91 17.82
N GLU A 22 -1.19 19.81 17.29
CA GLU A 22 -0.71 18.70 18.11
C GLU A 22 0.75 18.97 18.46
N VAL A 23 1.06 19.08 19.75
CA VAL A 23 2.40 19.35 20.25
C VAL A 23 2.88 18.16 21.07
N CYS A 24 4.10 17.70 20.79
CA CYS A 24 4.79 16.79 21.69
C CYS A 24 5.21 17.57 22.93
N GLU A 25 4.47 17.46 24.03
CA GLU A 25 4.74 18.23 25.25
C GLU A 25 6.18 18.02 25.74
N ARG A 26 6.67 16.77 25.74
CA ARG A 26 8.02 16.43 26.19
C ARG A 26 9.13 17.09 25.38
N LEU A 27 8.89 17.37 24.11
CA LEU A 27 9.90 17.94 23.19
C LEU A 27 9.59 19.38 22.80
N HIS A 28 8.43 19.93 23.21
CA HIS A 28 7.89 21.21 22.78
C HIS A 28 7.88 21.42 21.24
N VAL A 29 7.70 20.34 20.48
CA VAL A 29 7.69 20.37 19.00
C VAL A 29 6.29 20.08 18.48
N THR A 30 5.81 20.88 17.54
CA THR A 30 4.57 20.61 16.81
C THR A 30 4.71 19.36 15.95
N ILE A 31 3.93 18.33 16.27
CA ILE A 31 3.91 17.06 15.53
C ILE A 31 3.02 17.18 14.29
N GLY A 32 1.94 17.96 14.37
CA GLY A 32 0.99 18.11 13.28
C GLY A 32 -0.24 18.93 13.66
N GLN A 33 -1.34 18.68 12.96
CA GLN A 33 -2.66 19.22 13.27
C GLN A 33 -3.59 18.06 13.63
N ARG A 34 -4.18 18.12 14.82
CA ARG A 34 -5.24 17.22 15.23
C ARG A 34 -6.59 17.83 14.85
N VAL A 35 -7.42 17.05 14.19
CA VAL A 35 -8.78 17.43 13.86
C VAL A 35 -9.76 16.43 14.48
N GLU A 36 -10.81 16.93 15.13
CA GLU A 36 -11.80 16.11 15.84
C GLU A 36 -13.24 16.60 15.66
N ASN A 37 -14.20 15.67 15.53
CA ASN A 37 -15.62 15.97 15.31
C ASN A 37 -16.57 15.21 16.27
N GLY A 38 -16.05 14.74 17.41
CA GLY A 38 -16.79 13.94 18.39
C GLY A 38 -16.89 12.45 18.05
N GLU A 39 -16.73 12.05 16.78
CA GLU A 39 -16.72 10.64 16.39
C GLU A 39 -15.30 10.14 16.07
N LEU A 40 -14.52 10.99 15.40
CA LEU A 40 -13.21 10.70 14.86
C LEU A 40 -12.24 11.77 15.36
N SER A 41 -11.02 11.35 15.71
CA SER A 41 -9.90 12.24 15.95
C SER A 41 -8.70 11.75 15.13
N LEU A 42 -8.14 12.61 14.28
CA LEU A 42 -6.97 12.28 13.47
C LEU A 42 -5.92 13.37 13.61
N CYS A 43 -4.67 12.96 13.75
CA CYS A 43 -3.53 13.85 13.64
C CYS A 43 -2.92 13.68 12.25
N HIS A 44 -2.67 14.81 11.59
CA HIS A 44 -2.12 14.84 10.25
C HIS A 44 -1.00 15.87 10.10
N ARG A 45 -0.11 15.61 9.14
CA ARG A 45 0.89 16.57 8.67
C ARG A 45 0.79 16.70 7.15
N LEU A 46 0.77 17.93 6.66
CA LEU A 46 0.81 18.20 5.22
C LEU A 46 2.24 18.51 4.82
N GLU A 47 2.75 17.80 3.83
CA GLU A 47 4.14 17.91 3.38
C GLU A 47 4.18 18.19 1.89
N LYS A 48 5.05 19.11 1.47
CA LYS A 48 5.38 19.28 0.05
C LYS A 48 6.51 18.32 -0.31
N ARG A 49 6.23 17.40 -1.23
CA ARG A 49 7.17 16.42 -1.80
C ARG A 49 7.36 16.69 -3.29
N ALA A 50 8.32 16.01 -3.93
CA ALA A 50 8.58 16.15 -5.36
C ALA A 50 7.32 15.84 -6.21
N ALA A 51 6.50 14.89 -5.79
CA ALA A 51 5.25 14.49 -6.44
C ALA A 51 4.02 15.36 -6.06
N GLY A 52 4.21 16.49 -5.36
CA GLY A 52 3.14 17.39 -4.91
C GLY A 52 2.90 17.34 -3.41
N HIS A 53 1.69 17.69 -2.96
CA HIS A 53 1.36 17.73 -1.53
C HIS A 53 0.87 16.37 -1.05
N VAL A 54 1.38 15.93 0.10
CA VAL A 54 1.07 14.64 0.71
C VAL A 54 0.55 14.87 2.12
N LEU A 55 -0.61 14.30 2.43
CA LEU A 55 -1.16 14.30 3.78
C LEU A 55 -0.73 13.01 4.48
N THR A 56 0.10 13.12 5.50
CA THR A 56 0.51 11.98 6.32
C THR A 56 -0.37 11.93 7.56
N ILE A 57 -1.08 10.82 7.77
CA ILE A 57 -1.82 10.54 9.00
C ILE A 57 -0.85 9.93 10.00
N THR A 58 -0.64 10.61 11.13
CA THR A 58 0.31 10.19 12.17
C THR A 58 -0.35 9.51 13.34
N ASP A 59 -1.64 9.80 13.58
CA ASP A 59 -2.43 9.19 14.64
C ASP A 59 -3.91 9.20 14.24
N PHE A 60 -4.65 8.17 14.61
CA PHE A 60 -6.09 8.07 14.39
C PHE A 60 -6.74 7.39 15.59
N ARG A 61 -7.77 8.04 16.13
CA ARG A 61 -8.52 7.61 17.30
C ARG A 61 -10.01 7.67 16.98
N LEU A 62 -10.72 6.70 17.52
CA LEU A 62 -12.18 6.70 17.57
C LEU A 62 -12.60 7.12 18.96
N ASP A 63 -13.72 7.81 19.04
CA ASP A 63 -14.34 8.05 20.34
C ASP A 63 -14.75 6.72 21.00
N ALA A 64 -14.62 6.65 22.33
CA ALA A 64 -14.89 5.43 23.09
C ALA A 64 -16.36 5.01 23.01
N GLU A 65 -17.27 5.98 22.83
CA GLU A 65 -18.71 5.76 22.70
C GLU A 65 -19.15 5.46 21.25
N ALA A 66 -18.23 5.54 20.28
CA ALA A 66 -18.51 5.19 18.88
C ALA A 66 -18.69 3.67 18.73
N ARG A 67 -19.92 3.20 18.95
CA ARG A 67 -20.30 1.78 18.81
C ARG A 67 -19.92 1.24 17.42
N ALA A 68 -19.24 0.10 17.43
CA ALA A 68 -18.86 -0.80 16.32
C ALA A 68 -17.62 -0.39 15.47
N SER A 69 -16.50 -1.05 15.77
CA SER A 69 -15.18 -0.94 15.12
C SER A 69 -15.17 -1.18 13.59
N GLU A 70 -16.14 -1.89 13.04
CA GLU A 70 -16.17 -2.17 11.58
C GLU A 70 -16.71 -0.99 10.76
N HIS A 71 -17.56 -0.14 11.34
CA HIS A 71 -18.01 1.09 10.68
C HIS A 71 -16.94 2.18 10.72
N ALA A 72 -16.07 2.16 11.73
CA ALA A 72 -15.03 3.14 11.91
C ALA A 72 -14.03 3.21 10.75
N VAL A 73 -13.50 2.06 10.32
CA VAL A 73 -12.54 2.00 9.21
C VAL A 73 -13.19 2.47 7.91
N ARG A 74 -14.44 2.06 7.66
CA ARG A 74 -15.21 2.54 6.50
C ARG A 74 -15.43 4.05 6.53
N ARG A 75 -15.80 4.63 7.67
CA ARG A 75 -15.94 6.08 7.84
C ARG A 75 -14.61 6.81 7.61
N PHE A 76 -13.51 6.29 8.14
CA PHE A 76 -12.17 6.80 7.87
C PHE A 76 -11.87 6.80 6.36
N CYS A 77 -12.06 5.68 5.67
CA CYS A 77 -11.81 5.57 4.23
C CYS A 77 -12.71 6.52 3.42
N GLN A 78 -13.98 6.69 3.81
CA GLN A 78 -14.90 7.64 3.19
C GLN A 78 -14.43 9.10 3.38
N LEU A 79 -13.95 9.46 4.56
CA LEU A 79 -13.39 10.78 4.83
C LEU A 79 -12.16 11.05 3.95
N ILE A 80 -11.22 10.10 3.87
CA ILE A 80 -10.02 10.22 3.04
C ILE A 80 -10.38 10.35 1.55
N ARG A 81 -11.32 9.53 1.05
CA ARG A 81 -11.81 9.61 -0.32
C ARG A 81 -12.55 10.92 -0.60
N SER A 82 -13.30 11.44 0.35
CA SER A 82 -13.94 12.76 0.25
C SER A 82 -12.89 13.87 0.16
N LEU A 83 -11.88 13.84 1.03
CA LEU A 83 -10.77 14.79 1.04
C LEU A 83 -10.04 14.83 -0.30
N LEU A 84 -9.63 13.65 -0.82
CA LEU A 84 -8.91 13.55 -2.09
C LEU A 84 -9.73 14.04 -3.29
N ARG A 85 -11.06 13.92 -3.24
CA ARG A 85 -11.94 14.47 -4.28
C ARG A 85 -12.12 15.97 -4.16
N THR A 86 -12.23 16.51 -2.95
CA THR A 86 -12.49 17.94 -2.71
C THR A 86 -11.25 18.80 -2.79
N VAL A 87 -10.06 18.26 -2.48
CA VAL A 87 -8.80 19.01 -2.46
C VAL A 87 -7.91 18.55 -3.62
N PRO A 88 -8.04 19.14 -4.82
CA PRO A 88 -7.34 18.65 -6.02
C PRO A 88 -5.82 18.82 -5.96
N HIS A 89 -5.32 19.72 -5.12
CA HIS A 89 -3.88 19.94 -4.91
C HIS A 89 -3.21 18.90 -4.01
N LEU A 90 -4.00 18.04 -3.35
CA LEU A 90 -3.52 16.94 -2.55
C LEU A 90 -3.29 15.72 -3.45
N SER A 91 -2.04 15.27 -3.58
CA SER A 91 -1.67 14.18 -4.48
C SER A 91 -2.18 12.83 -3.94
N TYR A 92 -1.92 12.55 -2.67
CA TYR A 92 -2.36 11.34 -1.99
C TYR A 92 -2.33 11.52 -0.46
N VAL A 93 -2.99 10.61 0.23
CA VAL A 93 -2.91 10.46 1.69
C VAL A 93 -2.12 9.21 2.01
N ARG A 94 -1.22 9.28 2.99
CA ARG A 94 -0.47 8.11 3.47
C ARG A 94 -0.55 7.94 4.97
N GLY A 95 -0.37 6.72 5.44
CA GLY A 95 -0.25 6.38 6.85
C GLY A 95 0.59 5.13 7.04
N MET A 96 1.20 4.99 8.20
CA MET A 96 2.01 3.83 8.53
C MET A 96 1.28 2.97 9.56
N ILE A 97 1.19 1.67 9.29
CA ILE A 97 0.87 0.69 10.33
C ILE A 97 2.20 0.12 10.80
N LEU A 98 2.69 0.62 11.94
CA LEU A 98 3.96 0.17 12.49
C LEU A 98 3.94 -1.37 12.66
N PRO A 99 4.99 -2.10 12.28
CA PRO A 99 5.11 -3.50 12.64
C PRO A 99 5.29 -3.58 14.16
N GLY A 100 4.28 -4.08 14.87
CA GLY A 100 4.36 -4.27 16.31
C GLY A 100 5.25 -5.45 16.64
N VAL A 101 6.31 -5.21 17.41
CA VAL A 101 7.17 -6.25 17.98
C VAL A 101 6.52 -6.87 19.24
N SER A 102 6.70 -8.18 19.38
CA SER A 102 6.38 -9.02 20.55
C SER A 102 4.94 -9.55 20.73
N ASP A 103 3.87 -8.76 20.57
CA ASP A 103 2.49 -9.24 20.85
C ASP A 103 1.81 -9.82 19.61
N ALA A 104 1.57 -11.13 19.60
CA ALA A 104 0.94 -11.86 18.50
C ALA A 104 -0.50 -11.38 18.20
N LYS A 105 -1.29 -11.04 19.22
CA LYS A 105 -2.68 -10.57 19.05
C LYS A 105 -2.70 -9.19 18.40
N ARG A 106 -1.80 -8.29 18.82
CA ARG A 106 -1.66 -6.97 18.20
C ARG A 106 -1.13 -7.06 16.78
N ARG A 107 -0.25 -8.01 16.49
CA ARG A 107 0.26 -8.27 15.15
C ARG A 107 -0.86 -8.71 14.21
N ASP A 108 -1.66 -9.70 14.60
CA ASP A 108 -2.80 -10.18 13.79
C ASP A 108 -3.80 -9.06 13.51
N MET A 109 -4.16 -8.28 14.54
CA MET A 109 -5.05 -7.13 14.38
C MET A 109 -4.52 -6.09 13.38
N ARG A 110 -3.20 -5.81 13.38
CA ARG A 110 -2.58 -4.86 12.44
C ARG A 110 -2.58 -5.40 11.01
N LEU A 111 -2.33 -6.69 10.82
CA LEU A 111 -2.42 -7.34 9.51
C LEU A 111 -3.86 -7.28 8.97
N ARG A 112 -4.85 -7.57 9.83
CA ARG A 112 -6.27 -7.46 9.47
C ARG A 112 -6.66 -6.03 9.10
N LEU A 113 -6.17 -5.03 9.85
CA LEU A 113 -6.42 -3.62 9.51
C LEU A 113 -5.83 -3.25 8.15
N GLY A 114 -4.58 -3.66 7.87
CA GLY A 114 -3.95 -3.47 6.56
C GLY A 114 -4.80 -4.05 5.43
N ALA A 115 -5.23 -5.31 5.55
CA ALA A 115 -6.07 -5.97 4.56
C ALA A 115 -7.45 -5.33 4.39
N VAL A 116 -8.03 -4.73 5.44
CA VAL A 116 -9.28 -3.95 5.31
C VAL A 116 -9.02 -2.65 4.54
N LEU A 117 -7.96 -1.92 4.86
CA LEU A 117 -7.61 -0.68 4.18
C LEU A 117 -7.30 -0.91 2.70
N GLU A 118 -6.61 -2.00 2.36
CA GLU A 118 -6.35 -2.39 0.97
C GLU A 118 -7.65 -2.65 0.20
N ARG A 119 -8.62 -3.35 0.80
CA ARG A 119 -9.95 -3.57 0.20
C ARG A 119 -10.75 -2.28 0.02
N GLU A 120 -10.48 -1.27 0.85
CA GLU A 120 -11.09 0.06 0.74
C GLU A 120 -10.35 1.00 -0.25
N GLY A 121 -9.35 0.48 -0.97
CA GLY A 121 -8.64 1.17 -2.04
C GLY A 121 -7.27 1.74 -1.65
N ALA A 122 -6.76 1.41 -0.46
CA ALA A 122 -5.36 1.68 -0.14
C ALA A 122 -4.45 0.67 -0.86
N PHE A 123 -3.18 1.03 -1.03
CA PHE A 123 -2.16 0.08 -1.46
C PHE A 123 -0.84 0.34 -0.73
N TRP A 124 -0.04 -0.70 -0.57
CA TRP A 124 1.30 -0.57 -0.01
C TRP A 124 2.24 0.07 -1.03
N ARG A 125 2.97 1.10 -0.60
CA ARG A 125 4.02 1.76 -1.37
C ARG A 125 5.25 1.98 -0.50
N GLU A 126 6.42 1.76 -1.08
CA GLU A 126 7.69 2.09 -0.43
C GLU A 126 8.01 3.56 -0.66
N GLU A 127 8.23 4.29 0.44
CA GLU A 127 8.61 5.70 0.43
C GLU A 127 9.53 5.99 1.61
N ASP A 128 10.56 6.81 1.40
CA ASP A 128 11.52 7.20 2.45
C ASP A 128 12.20 5.98 3.15
N GLY A 129 12.24 4.81 2.50
CA GLY A 129 12.80 3.57 3.06
C GLY A 129 11.83 2.70 3.87
N ASP A 130 10.58 3.14 4.04
CA ASP A 130 9.55 2.44 4.80
C ASP A 130 8.34 2.05 3.95
N ARG A 131 7.52 1.12 4.46
CA ARG A 131 6.24 0.75 3.82
C ARG A 131 5.08 1.59 4.36
N TRP A 132 4.42 2.28 3.44
CA TRP A 132 3.27 3.14 3.71
C TRP A 132 2.00 2.57 3.07
N LEU A 133 0.87 2.71 3.74
CA LEU A 133 -0.44 2.55 3.11
C LEU A 133 -0.86 3.87 2.49
N VAL A 134 -1.15 3.85 1.20
CA VAL A 134 -1.41 5.04 0.39
C VAL A 134 -2.82 5.00 -0.20
N PHE A 135 -3.55 6.11 -0.07
CA PHE A 135 -4.81 6.39 -0.77
C PHE A 135 -4.58 7.46 -1.83
N CYS A 136 -4.87 7.14 -3.08
CA CYS A 136 -4.77 8.05 -4.22
C CYS A 136 -6.15 8.44 -4.75
N ARG A 137 -6.20 9.48 -5.59
CA ARG A 137 -7.43 9.89 -6.29
C ARG A 137 -7.93 8.83 -7.27
N ASP A 138 -7.00 8.21 -7.97
CA ASP A 138 -7.31 7.15 -8.94
C ASP A 138 -7.16 5.79 -8.27
N SER A 139 -8.27 5.09 -8.07
CA SER A 139 -8.32 3.69 -7.65
C SER A 139 -7.80 2.71 -8.72
N HIS A 140 -7.16 3.21 -9.78
CA HIS A 140 -6.51 2.42 -10.83
C HIS A 140 -5.00 2.23 -10.60
N GLY A 141 -4.57 2.19 -9.33
CA GLY A 141 -3.28 1.63 -8.96
C GLY A 141 -3.35 0.11 -9.04
N VAL A 142 -2.97 -0.43 -10.20
CA VAL A 142 -2.68 -1.86 -10.43
C VAL A 142 -2.07 -2.47 -9.16
N PRO A 143 -2.60 -3.57 -8.60
CA PRO A 143 -1.92 -4.27 -7.53
C PRO A 143 -0.59 -4.74 -8.10
N THR A 144 0.52 -4.20 -7.58
CA THR A 144 1.87 -4.64 -7.95
C THR A 144 2.09 -6.03 -7.36
N ARG A 145 1.46 -7.03 -7.98
CA ARG A 145 1.74 -8.45 -7.80
C ARG A 145 2.80 -8.82 -8.81
N HIS A 146 4.06 -8.51 -8.49
CA HIS A 146 5.24 -9.03 -9.18
C HIS A 146 6.40 -8.94 -8.16
N MET A 147 7.15 -9.98 -7.79
CA MET A 147 7.32 -11.32 -8.32
C MET A 147 7.74 -12.27 -7.19
N ALA A 148 6.98 -13.35 -6.97
CA ALA A 148 7.51 -14.57 -6.38
C ALA A 148 7.38 -15.67 -7.44
N LEU A 149 8.52 -16.22 -7.83
CA LEU A 149 8.73 -17.44 -8.61
C LEU A 149 8.01 -17.58 -9.97
N ARG A 150 8.75 -17.30 -11.04
CA ARG A 150 8.73 -18.13 -12.26
C ARG A 150 10.14 -18.61 -12.54
N GLY A 151 10.50 -19.73 -11.91
CA GLY A 151 11.37 -20.71 -12.54
C GLY A 151 10.57 -21.51 -13.58
N THR A 152 11.28 -22.16 -14.49
CA THR A 152 10.82 -22.81 -15.73
C THR A 152 10.60 -21.81 -16.88
N SER A 153 11.20 -21.96 -18.06
CA SER A 153 11.76 -23.15 -18.72
C SER A 153 12.69 -22.72 -19.84
N ALA A 154 13.71 -23.55 -20.08
CA ALA A 154 14.50 -23.55 -21.30
C ALA A 154 13.59 -23.61 -22.54
N SER A 155 13.99 -22.88 -23.58
CA SER A 155 13.60 -23.18 -24.96
C SER A 155 14.86 -23.37 -25.80
N PRO A 156 14.88 -24.39 -26.68
CA PRO A 156 15.99 -24.71 -27.56
C PRO A 156 15.92 -23.96 -28.90
N ALA A 157 16.95 -24.19 -29.71
CA ALA A 157 17.15 -23.87 -31.14
C ALA A 157 18.13 -22.70 -31.36
N SER A 158 19.12 -22.75 -32.25
CA SER A 158 19.73 -23.79 -33.09
C SER A 158 20.84 -23.06 -33.85
N SER A 159 22.01 -23.65 -34.05
CA SER A 159 23.01 -23.16 -35.01
C SER A 159 23.94 -24.29 -35.45
N ALA A 160 23.70 -24.70 -36.68
CA ALA A 160 24.52 -25.39 -37.68
C ALA A 160 26.01 -25.67 -37.37
N ARG A 161 26.46 -26.89 -37.72
CA ARG A 161 27.47 -27.08 -38.79
C ARG A 161 27.61 -28.55 -39.22
N ALA A 162 27.86 -28.72 -40.51
CA ALA A 162 27.98 -29.96 -41.28
C ALA A 162 29.34 -30.68 -41.10
N ALA A 163 29.38 -32.00 -41.34
CA ALA A 163 30.04 -32.63 -42.49
C ALA A 163 30.43 -34.11 -42.22
N ALA A 164 30.00 -34.97 -43.16
CA ALA A 164 30.62 -36.18 -43.74
C ALA A 164 31.50 -37.12 -42.89
N SER A 165 31.15 -38.42 -42.86
CA SER A 165 31.83 -39.50 -43.63
C SER A 165 31.42 -40.91 -43.13
N SER A 166 30.91 -41.75 -44.04
CA SER A 166 30.89 -43.24 -43.95
C SER A 166 32.33 -43.81 -43.99
N PRO A 167 32.64 -45.14 -43.83
CA PRO A 167 31.76 -46.32 -43.96
C PRO A 167 32.04 -47.56 -43.04
N ALA A 168 31.19 -48.59 -43.25
CA ALA A 168 31.51 -50.02 -43.31
C ALA A 168 31.54 -50.91 -42.04
N HIS A 169 31.19 -52.18 -42.32
CA HIS A 169 31.17 -53.40 -41.49
C HIS A 169 29.94 -53.53 -40.58
N GLY A 170 29.12 -54.58 -40.66
CA GLY A 170 29.17 -55.85 -41.37
C GLY A 170 28.28 -56.85 -40.62
N SER A 171 27.65 -57.75 -41.37
CA SER A 171 27.17 -59.07 -40.92
C SER A 171 25.79 -59.18 -40.25
N MET A 172 24.81 -59.56 -41.09
CA MET A 172 23.81 -60.62 -40.81
C MET A 172 24.51 -61.94 -40.40
N PRO A 173 23.86 -62.95 -39.76
CA PRO A 173 22.48 -63.39 -40.05
C PRO A 173 21.60 -63.91 -38.87
N SER A 174 20.30 -63.98 -39.15
CA SER A 174 19.30 -64.94 -38.59
C SER A 174 19.74 -66.41 -38.77
N PRO A 175 19.18 -67.46 -38.10
CA PRO A 175 17.73 -67.63 -37.84
C PRO A 175 17.31 -68.45 -36.58
N ARG A 176 15.97 -68.46 -36.36
CA ARG A 176 15.11 -69.55 -35.82
C ARG A 176 15.50 -70.23 -34.50
N HIS A 177 14.55 -70.30 -33.56
CA HIS A 177 13.78 -71.54 -33.35
C HIS A 177 12.53 -71.27 -32.49
N HIS A 178 11.40 -71.74 -33.02
CA HIS A 178 10.20 -72.09 -32.26
C HIS A 178 10.50 -73.36 -31.46
N THR A 179 10.00 -73.38 -30.23
CA THR A 179 9.22 -74.47 -29.63
C THR A 179 8.36 -73.87 -28.54
#